data_AF-A0A9X0U3B0-F1
#
_entry.id   AF-A0A9X0U3B0-F1
#
_cell.length_a   1.000
_cell.length_b   1.000
_cell.length_c   1.000
_cell.angle_alpha   90.00
_cell.angle_beta   90.00
_cell.angle_gamma   90.00
#
_symmetry.space_group_name_H-M   'P 1'
#
loop_
_entity.id
_entity.type
_entity.pdbx_description
1 polymer ?
#
loop_
_entity_poly.entity_id
_entity_poly.type
_entity_poly.pdbx_seq_one_letter_code
_entity_poly.pdbx_strand_id
1 'polypeptide(L)'
;MKKLQYLFMSLAALLFATPAFAQGAAAPSPGAQWVPLAAGLGMALAAGLCGLGQGKATASATEALARNPGARPGIFIFLILGLAFIESLALFTFVIIFLKVQ
;
A
#
# COMPACT_ATOMS: atom_id res chain seq x y z
N MET A 1 -16.26 57.46 13.87
CA MET A 1 -16.96 56.58 12.92
C MET A 1 -16.03 55.72 12.07
N LYS A 2 -14.96 56.26 11.48
CA LYS A 2 -14.01 55.48 10.65
C LYS A 2 -13.33 54.29 11.38
N LYS A 3 -12.93 54.48 12.65
CA LYS A 3 -12.35 53.38 13.47
C LYS A 3 -13.33 52.23 13.73
N LEU A 4 -14.62 52.55 13.89
CA LEU A 4 -15.67 51.55 14.08
C LEU A 4 -15.97 50.81 12.77
N GLN A 5 -15.91 51.50 11.63
CA GLN A 5 -16.00 50.89 10.31
C GLN A 5 -14.84 49.93 10.03
N TYR A 6 -13.60 50.29 10.41
CA TYR A 6 -12.45 49.39 10.27
C TYR A 6 -12.56 48.16 11.17
N LEU A 7 -13.09 48.31 12.40
CA LEU A 7 -13.36 47.19 13.31
C LEU A 7 -14.39 46.21 12.73
N PHE A 8 -15.49 46.72 12.19
CA PHE A 8 -16.51 45.88 11.54
C PHE A 8 -15.99 45.19 10.27
N MET A 9 -15.15 45.87 9.50
CA MET A 9 -14.58 45.31 8.26
C MET A 9 -13.55 44.21 8.55
N SER A 10 -12.73 44.36 9.60
CA SER A 10 -11.81 43.30 10.03
C SER A 10 -12.54 42.10 10.63
N LEU A 11 -13.61 42.34 11.40
CA LEU A 11 -14.43 41.28 11.99
C LEU A 11 -15.19 40.49 10.91
N ALA A 12 -15.74 41.18 9.90
CA ALA A 12 -16.37 40.53 8.75
C ALA A 12 -15.36 39.65 7.98
N ALA A 13 -14.15 40.15 7.74
CA ALA A 13 -13.09 39.36 7.08
C ALA A 13 -12.70 38.10 7.87
N LEU A 14 -12.66 38.18 9.21
CA LEU A 14 -12.41 37.03 10.08
C LEU A 14 -13.56 36.01 10.03
N LEU A 15 -14.81 36.46 9.96
CA LEU A 15 -15.97 35.58 9.83
C LEU A 15 -16.03 34.89 8.46
N PHE A 16 -15.68 35.58 7.37
CA PHE A 16 -15.55 34.96 6.03
C PHE A 16 -14.33 34.06 5.85
N ALA A 17 -13.34 34.11 6.75
CA ALA A 17 -12.21 33.17 6.75
C ALA A 17 -12.58 31.80 7.36
N THR A 18 -13.61 31.73 8.19
CA THR A 18 -14.07 30.47 8.82
C THR A 18 -14.47 29.36 7.82
N PRO A 19 -15.17 29.60 6.69
CA PRO A 19 -15.45 28.54 5.72
C PRO A 19 -14.20 27.98 5.02
N ALA A 20 -13.09 28.73 4.93
CA ALA A 20 -11.85 28.25 4.32
C ALA A 20 -11.14 27.19 5.19
N PHE A 21 -11.36 27.21 6.51
CA PHE A 21 -10.87 26.18 7.45
C PHE A 21 -11.93 25.13 7.81
N ALA A 22 -13.21 25.37 7.46
CA ALA A 22 -14.32 24.44 7.63
C ALA A 22 -14.56 23.54 6.41
N GLN A 23 -13.74 23.61 5.36
CA GLN A 23 -13.67 22.59 4.30
C GLN A 23 -12.97 21.32 4.83
N GLY A 24 -13.41 20.83 5.99
CA GLY A 24 -13.05 19.55 6.55
C GLY A 24 -13.83 18.47 5.81
N ALA A 25 -13.11 17.76 4.94
CA ALA A 25 -13.51 16.58 4.18
C ALA A 25 -14.74 16.78 3.28
N ALA A 26 -14.52 16.65 1.96
CA ALA A 26 -15.59 16.24 1.06
C ALA A 26 -16.32 15.03 1.67
N ALA A 27 -17.66 15.02 1.63
CA ALA A 27 -18.45 13.90 2.13
C ALA A 27 -17.79 12.57 1.69
N PRO A 28 -17.55 11.60 2.60
CA PRO A 28 -16.86 10.37 2.24
C PRO A 28 -17.55 9.76 1.02
N SER A 29 -16.79 9.54 -0.06
CA SER A 29 -17.33 8.86 -1.23
C SER A 29 -17.97 7.55 -0.76
N PRO A 30 -19.18 7.19 -1.22
CA PRO A 30 -19.81 5.93 -0.85
C PRO A 30 -18.82 4.78 -1.09
N GLY A 31 -18.35 4.14 -0.01
CA GLY A 31 -17.39 3.05 -0.07
C GLY A 31 -16.00 3.31 0.51
N ALA A 32 -15.66 4.56 0.89
CA ALA A 32 -14.36 4.89 1.50
C ALA A 32 -14.06 4.04 2.76
N GLN A 33 -15.08 3.70 3.54
CA GLN A 33 -14.97 2.86 4.75
C GLN A 33 -14.52 1.40 4.47
N TRP A 34 -14.77 0.89 3.27
CA TRP A 34 -14.42 -0.49 2.91
C TRP A 34 -12.98 -0.62 2.39
N VAL A 35 -12.33 0.50 2.05
CA VAL A 35 -11.00 0.53 1.45
C VAL A 35 -9.94 -0.15 2.34
N PRO A 36 -9.85 0.12 3.67
CA PRO A 36 -8.87 -0.55 4.53
C PRO A 36 -9.13 -2.05 4.67
N LEU A 37 -10.40 -2.47 4.73
CA LEU A 37 -10.77 -3.88 4.81
C LEU A 37 -10.41 -4.63 3.53
N ALA A 38 -10.76 -4.06 2.37
CA ALA A 38 -10.42 -4.62 1.06
C ALA A 38 -8.90 -4.71 0.86
N ALA A 39 -8.16 -3.69 1.30
CA ALA A 39 -6.70 -3.70 1.27
C ALA A 39 -6.10 -4.80 2.16
N GLY A 40 -6.57 -4.94 3.40
CA GLY A 40 -6.10 -5.99 4.30
C GLY A 40 -6.35 -7.40 3.75
N LEU A 41 -7.55 -7.65 3.20
CA LEU A 41 -7.89 -8.92 2.57
C LEU A 41 -7.07 -9.19 1.30
N GLY A 42 -6.91 -8.18 0.44
CA GLY A 42 -6.09 -8.28 -0.76
C GLY A 42 -4.62 -8.60 -0.44
N MET A 43 -4.05 -7.94 0.56
CA MET A 43 -2.68 -8.20 0.99
C MET A 43 -2.53 -9.58 1.61
N ALA A 44 -3.47 -10.01 2.46
CA ALA A 44 -3.45 -11.33 3.08
C ALA A 44 -3.47 -12.45 2.03
N LEU A 45 -4.31 -12.30 1.00
CA LEU A 45 -4.40 -13.28 -0.09
C LEU A 45 -3.13 -13.30 -0.94
N ALA A 46 -2.62 -12.13 -1.33
CA ALA A 46 -1.38 -12.02 -2.09
C ALA A 46 -0.19 -12.62 -1.33
N ALA A 47 0.01 -12.23 -0.08
CA ALA A 47 1.08 -12.74 0.77
C ALA A 47 0.96 -14.24 1.03
N GLY A 48 -0.26 -14.74 1.30
CA GLY A 48 -0.51 -16.16 1.52
C GLY A 48 -0.17 -17.02 0.30
N LEU A 49 -0.64 -16.63 -0.89
CA LEU A 49 -0.38 -17.38 -2.12
C LEU A 49 1.09 -17.29 -2.56
N CYS A 50 1.71 -16.12 -2.43
CA CYS A 50 3.14 -15.95 -2.70
C CYS A 50 3.98 -16.80 -1.74
N GLY A 51 3.65 -16.80 -0.44
CA GLY A 51 4.33 -17.61 0.58
C GLY A 51 4.26 -19.11 0.28
N LEU A 52 3.10 -19.61 -0.19
CA LEU A 52 2.98 -21.01 -0.63
C LEU A 52 3.88 -21.31 -1.84
N GLY A 53 3.96 -20.39 -2.81
CA GLY A 53 4.85 -20.51 -3.96
C GLY A 53 6.34 -20.52 -3.57
N GLN A 54 6.75 -19.58 -2.72
CA GLN A 54 8.13 -19.45 -2.23
C GLN A 54 8.55 -20.65 -1.40
N GLY A 55 7.67 -21.16 -0.53
CA GLY A 55 7.91 -22.36 0.27
C GLY A 55 8.18 -23.58 -0.60
N LYS A 56 7.35 -23.80 -1.63
CA LYS A 56 7.55 -24.89 -2.60
C LYS A 56 8.84 -24.74 -3.41
N ALA A 57 9.13 -23.54 -3.92
CA ALA A 57 10.33 -23.27 -4.71
C ALA A 57 11.62 -23.47 -3.87
N THR A 58 11.58 -23.06 -2.60
CA THR A 58 12.71 -23.21 -1.69
C THR A 58 12.91 -24.67 -1.31
N ALA A 59 11.84 -25.42 -1.02
CA ALA A 59 11.92 -26.85 -0.72
C ALA A 59 12.46 -27.67 -1.91
N SER A 60 12.00 -27.37 -3.13
CA SER A 60 12.51 -28.09 -4.32
C SER A 60 13.98 -27.75 -4.60
N ALA A 61 14.40 -26.51 -4.35
CA ALA A 61 15.79 -26.11 -4.50
C ALA A 61 16.72 -26.77 -3.47
N THR A 62 16.28 -26.93 -2.21
CA THR A 62 17.08 -27.62 -1.19
C THR A 62 17.20 -29.12 -1.48
N GLU A 63 16.12 -29.77 -1.93
CA GLU A 63 16.17 -31.17 -2.37
C GLU A 63 17.09 -31.36 -3.57
N ALA A 64 16.99 -30.48 -4.57
CA ALA A 64 17.85 -30.54 -5.76
C ALA A 64 19.33 -30.35 -5.39
N LEU A 65 19.62 -29.42 -4.47
CA LEU A 65 20.98 -29.17 -3.98
C LEU A 65 21.53 -30.37 -3.20
N ALA A 66 20.71 -31.03 -2.39
CA ALA A 66 21.10 -32.22 -1.65
C ALA A 66 21.41 -33.40 -2.59
N ARG A 67 20.65 -33.56 -3.68
CA ARG A 67 20.87 -34.62 -4.68
C ARG A 67 22.08 -34.35 -5.57
N ASN A 68 22.37 -33.09 -5.89
CA ASN A 68 23.52 -32.73 -6.71
C ASN A 68 24.17 -31.40 -6.24
N PRO A 69 25.11 -31.47 -5.27
CA PRO A 69 25.80 -30.30 -4.75
C PRO A 69 26.60 -29.51 -5.82
N GLY A 70 27.07 -30.19 -6.86
CA GLY A 70 27.81 -29.57 -7.97
C GLY A 70 26.96 -28.63 -8.83
N ALA A 71 25.63 -28.78 -8.81
CA ALA A 71 24.69 -27.93 -9.55
C ALA A 71 24.30 -26.64 -8.80
N ARG A 72 24.90 -26.36 -7.63
CA ARG A 72 24.59 -25.19 -6.78
C ARG A 72 24.48 -23.86 -7.55
N PRO A 73 25.42 -23.48 -8.45
CA PRO A 73 25.34 -22.19 -9.13
C PRO A 73 24.08 -22.05 -9.99
N GLY A 74 23.71 -23.11 -10.72
CA GLY A 74 22.50 -23.12 -11.54
C GLY A 74 21.22 -23.09 -10.70
N ILE A 75 21.14 -23.92 -9.66
CA ILE A 75 19.99 -23.97 -8.74
C ILE A 75 19.76 -22.59 -8.10
N PHE A 76 20.83 -21.92 -7.65
CA PHE A 76 20.73 -20.61 -7.03
C PHE A 76 20.19 -19.54 -7.98
N ILE A 77 20.67 -19.50 -9.24
CA ILE A 77 20.19 -18.54 -10.24
C ILE A 77 18.69 -18.72 -10.49
N PHE A 78 18.25 -19.95 -10.74
CA PHE A 78 16.83 -20.21 -11.01
C PHE A 78 15.95 -19.99 -9.78
N LEU A 79 16.43 -20.33 -8.57
CA LEU A 79 15.72 -20.06 -7.33
C LEU A 79 15.49 -18.56 -7.15
N ILE A 80 16.55 -17.74 -7.24
CA ILE A 80 16.42 -16.29 -7.03
C ILE A 80 15.53 -15.65 -8.09
N LEU A 81 15.65 -16.04 -9.36
CA LEU A 81 14.76 -15.57 -10.43
C LEU A 81 13.30 -15.93 -10.14
N GLY A 82 13.04 -17.18 -9.75
CA GLY A 82 11.70 -17.64 -9.40
C GLY A 82 11.11 -16.90 -8.20
N LEU A 83 11.89 -16.74 -7.13
CA LEU A 83 11.48 -16.00 -5.94
C LEU A 83 11.21 -14.52 -6.24
N ALA A 84 12.03 -13.89 -7.08
CA ALA A 84 11.85 -12.50 -7.49
C ALA A 84 10.54 -12.30 -8.28
N PHE A 85 10.20 -13.21 -9.19
CA PHE A 85 8.92 -13.16 -9.89
C PHE A 85 7.73 -13.36 -8.97
N ILE A 86 7.80 -14.32 -8.04
CA ILE A 86 6.73 -14.53 -7.05
C ILE A 86 6.56 -13.28 -6.18
N GLU A 87 7.67 -12.71 -5.69
CA GLU A 87 7.64 -11.53 -4.82
C GLU A 87 7.14 -10.28 -5.54
N SER A 88 7.37 -10.17 -6.86
CA SER A 88 6.85 -9.05 -7.65
C SER A 88 5.32 -8.93 -7.59
N LEU A 89 4.60 -10.06 -7.47
CA LEU A 89 3.14 -10.09 -7.34
C LEU A 89 2.68 -9.49 -5.99
N ALA A 90 3.41 -9.81 -4.91
CA ALA A 90 3.19 -9.24 -3.59
C ALA A 90 3.50 -7.74 -3.59
N LEU A 91 4.62 -7.33 -4.21
CA LEU A 91 5.00 -5.92 -4.29
C LEU A 91 4.02 -5.08 -5.11
N PHE A 92 3.51 -5.58 -6.24
CA PHE A 92 2.47 -4.87 -7.00
C PHE A 92 1.19 -4.69 -6.19
N THR A 93 0.78 -5.71 -5.44
CA THR A 93 -0.38 -5.62 -4.53
C THR A 93 -0.12 -4.58 -3.43
N PHE A 94 1.06 -4.61 -2.81
CA PHE A 94 1.48 -3.65 -1.79
C PHE A 94 1.49 -2.22 -2.32
N VAL A 95 2.06 -1.97 -3.51
CA VAL A 95 2.10 -0.63 -4.11
C VAL A 95 0.70 -0.09 -4.37
N ILE A 96 -0.21 -0.91 -4.90
CA ILE A 96 -1.60 -0.50 -5.13
C ILE A 96 -2.28 -0.13 -3.82
N ILE A 97 -2.10 -0.94 -2.77
CA ILE A 97 -2.65 -0.69 -1.44
C ILE A 97 -2.07 0.59 -0.85
N PHE A 98 -0.76 0.76 -0.90
CA PHE A 98 -0.07 1.95 -0.40
C PHE A 98 -0.61 3.23 -1.06
N LEU A 99 -0.78 3.23 -2.38
CA LEU A 99 -1.31 4.38 -3.12
C LEU A 99 -2.81 4.66 -2.88
N LYS A 100 -3.56 3.71 -2.32
CA LYS A 100 -5.03 3.81 -2.14
C LYS A 100 -5.46 3.99 -0.70
N VAL A 101 -4.65 3.57 0.27
CA VAL A 101 -4.98 3.58 1.70
C VAL A 101 -4.22 4.68 2.45
N GLN A 102 -3.05 5.09 1.96
CA GLN A 102 -2.32 6.27 2.48
C GLN A 102 -2.95 7.56 1.94
#